data_AF-A0A924QK02-F1
#
_entry.id   AF-A0A924QK02-F1
#
_cell.length_a   1.000
_cell.length_b   1.000
_cell.length_c   1.000
_cell.angle_alpha   90.00
_cell.angle_beta   90.00
_cell.angle_gamma   90.00
#
_symmetry.space_group_name_H-M   'P 1'
#
loop_
_entity.id
_entity.type
_entity.pdbx_description
1 polymer ?
#
loop_
_entity_poly.entity_id
_entity_poly.type
_entity_poly.pdbx_seq_one_letter_code
_entity_poly.pdbx_strand_id
1 'polypeptide(L)'
;MLRLGRIEWGGLCAAALMTAAPLILKLAPSGPMVVNLPRPERYALHKLLVYGERPQAQRTKARKDIAQAAALIDYLLVHDAAEIAVLCKDVNARGSGWRKRLGEGFAVMAGIMRSVFLGRGLDGLLRE
;
A
#
# COMPACT_ATOMS: atom_id res chain seq x y z
N MET A 1 1.16 8.96 -22.87
CA MET A 1 0.04 8.32 -22.12
C MET A 1 0.55 6.99 -21.57
N LEU A 2 0.97 6.94 -20.31
CA LEU A 2 1.58 5.73 -19.72
C LEU A 2 0.46 4.74 -19.33
N ARG A 3 0.37 3.61 -20.03
CA ARG A 3 -0.54 2.50 -19.67
C ARG A 3 -0.08 1.89 -18.33
N LEU A 4 -0.75 2.27 -17.25
CA LEU A 4 -0.75 1.59 -15.93
C LEU A 4 -1.53 0.25 -16.04
N GLY A 5 -1.19 -0.60 -17.00
CA GLY A 5 -2.05 -1.71 -17.46
C GLY A 5 -1.42 -3.11 -17.41
N ARG A 6 -0.50 -3.40 -16.49
CA ARG A 6 0.13 -4.74 -16.38
C ARG A 6 0.12 -5.35 -14.97
N ILE A 7 -0.32 -4.62 -13.95
CA ILE A 7 -0.62 -5.17 -12.62
C ILE A 7 -2.14 -5.31 -12.55
N GLU A 8 -2.67 -6.22 -13.37
CA GLU A 8 -4.06 -6.62 -13.30
C GLU A 8 -4.13 -7.85 -12.39
N TRP A 9 -4.88 -7.72 -11.29
CA TRP A 9 -5.29 -8.86 -10.50
C TRP A 9 -6.31 -9.63 -11.37
N GLY A 10 -5.83 -10.61 -12.15
CA GLY A 10 -6.54 -11.28 -13.26
C GLY A 10 -8.04 -11.59 -13.08
N GLY A 11 -8.72 -11.64 -14.24
CA GLY A 11 -10.16 -11.77 -14.46
C GLY A 11 -10.84 -12.91 -13.69
N LEU A 12 -11.37 -12.50 -12.54
CA LEU A 12 -12.44 -13.01 -11.66
C LEU A 12 -12.34 -12.18 -10.35
N CYS A 13 -11.17 -11.57 -10.11
CA CYS A 13 -10.91 -10.65 -9.02
C CYS A 13 -11.14 -9.16 -9.33
N ALA A 14 -10.97 -8.70 -10.57
CA ALA A 14 -10.97 -7.25 -10.85
C ALA A 14 -12.31 -6.54 -10.55
N ALA A 15 -13.46 -7.22 -10.70
CA ALA A 15 -14.78 -6.67 -10.39
C ALA A 15 -15.31 -7.07 -8.99
N ALA A 16 -14.78 -8.15 -8.40
CA ALA A 16 -15.27 -8.71 -7.13
C ALA A 16 -14.34 -8.50 -5.92
N LEU A 17 -13.09 -8.06 -6.11
CA LEU A 17 -12.05 -8.07 -5.05
C LEU A 17 -11.38 -6.71 -4.77
N MET A 18 -12.05 -5.61 -5.12
CA MET A 18 -12.17 -4.50 -4.18
C MET A 18 -13.47 -4.75 -3.43
N THR A 19 -13.49 -5.65 -2.44
CA THR A 19 -14.61 -5.67 -1.50
C THR A 19 -14.54 -4.36 -0.75
N ALA A 20 -15.21 -3.36 -1.32
CA ALA A 20 -15.30 -2.05 -0.73
C ALA A 20 -16.34 -2.16 0.35
N ALA A 21 -15.88 -2.17 1.60
CA ALA A 21 -16.76 -1.85 2.69
C ALA A 21 -17.16 -0.38 2.48
N PRO A 22 -18.46 -0.06 2.36
CA PRO A 22 -18.88 1.33 2.30
C PRO A 22 -18.48 1.99 3.61
N LEU A 23 -17.53 2.91 3.54
CA LEU A 23 -17.10 3.67 4.70
C LEU A 23 -17.71 5.07 4.61
N ILE A 24 -18.25 5.55 5.73
CA ILE A 24 -18.74 6.91 5.85
C ILE A 24 -17.58 7.79 6.28
N LEU A 25 -17.14 8.71 5.42
CA LEU A 25 -16.03 9.61 5.69
C LEU A 25 -16.51 11.07 5.70
N LYS A 26 -16.16 11.81 6.75
CA LYS A 26 -16.45 13.25 6.83
C LYS A 26 -15.25 14.05 6.31
N LEU A 27 -15.33 14.46 5.05
CA LEU A 27 -14.24 15.21 4.37
C LEU A 27 -14.49 16.72 4.29
N ALA A 28 -15.74 17.17 4.43
CA ALA A 28 -16.11 18.58 4.23
C ALA A 28 -17.21 19.01 5.19
N PRO A 29 -17.38 20.33 5.41
CA PRO A 29 -18.49 20.87 6.20
C PRO A 29 -19.87 20.50 5.64
N SER A 30 -19.95 20.18 4.33
CA SER A 30 -21.17 19.77 3.63
C SER A 30 -21.75 18.43 4.08
N GLY A 31 -21.04 17.66 4.91
CA GLY A 31 -21.54 16.43 5.52
C GLY A 31 -20.72 15.18 5.20
N PRO A 32 -21.12 14.02 5.76
CA PRO A 32 -20.46 12.75 5.49
C PRO A 32 -20.72 12.28 4.04
N MET A 33 -19.68 11.71 3.42
CA MET A 33 -19.77 11.07 2.11
C MET A 33 -19.57 9.56 2.26
N VAL A 34 -20.41 8.77 1.60
CA VAL A 34 -20.24 7.32 1.51
C VAL A 34 -19.29 7.04 0.36
N VAL A 35 -18.15 6.41 0.67
CA VAL A 35 -17.14 6.07 -0.31
C VAL A 35 -16.76 4.59 -0.21
N ASN A 36 -16.55 4.00 -1.37
CA ASN A 36 -16.09 2.62 -1.50
C ASN A 36 -14.56 2.60 -1.48
N LEU A 37 -13.97 2.16 -0.36
CA LEU A 37 -12.51 2.01 -0.26
C LEU A 37 -12.08 0.56 -0.51
N PRO A 38 -10.95 0.33 -1.21
CA PRO A 38 -10.35 -1.01 -1.25
C PRO A 38 -9.95 -1.48 0.15
N ARG A 39 -9.92 -2.80 0.34
CA ARG A 39 -9.29 -3.41 1.52
C ARG A 39 -7.85 -2.90 1.68
N PRO A 40 -7.47 -2.39 2.87
CA PRO A 40 -6.22 -1.66 3.07
C PRO A 40 -4.97 -2.49 2.74
N GLU A 41 -4.97 -3.78 3.03
CA GLU A 41 -3.89 -4.72 2.76
C GLU A 41 -3.62 -4.90 1.26
N ARG A 42 -4.69 -4.97 0.44
CA ARG A 42 -4.55 -5.05 -1.02
C ARG A 42 -4.06 -3.74 -1.59
N TYR A 43 -4.58 -2.62 -1.07
CA TYR A 43 -4.15 -1.30 -1.51
C TYR A 43 -2.67 -1.08 -1.20
N ALA A 44 -2.20 -1.45 -0.01
CA ALA A 44 -0.81 -1.32 0.39
C ALA A 44 0.14 -2.12 -0.52
N LEU A 45 -0.13 -3.41 -0.75
CA LEU A 45 0.69 -4.23 -1.66
C LEU A 45 0.60 -3.73 -3.11
N HIS A 46 -0.57 -3.29 -3.57
CA HIS A 46 -0.73 -2.72 -4.90
C HIS A 46 0.18 -1.48 -5.07
N LYS A 47 0.27 -0.62 -4.05
CA LYS A 47 1.17 0.54 -4.09
C LYS A 47 2.65 0.17 -4.17
N LEU A 48 3.07 -0.88 -3.47
CA LEU A 48 4.43 -1.41 -3.59
C LEU A 48 4.71 -1.95 -5.00
N LEU A 49 3.77 -2.66 -5.60
CA LEU A 49 3.92 -3.19 -6.96
C LEU A 49 3.95 -2.07 -8.01
N VAL A 50 3.07 -1.07 -7.89
CA VAL A 50 3.03 0.10 -8.77
C VAL A 50 4.34 0.88 -8.70
N TYR A 51 4.96 0.99 -7.52
CA TYR A 51 6.27 1.61 -7.38
C TYR A 51 7.32 0.98 -8.31
N GLY A 52 7.40 -0.35 -8.35
CA GLY A 52 8.35 -1.08 -9.21
C GLY A 52 8.10 -0.94 -10.72
N GLU A 53 6.90 -0.52 -11.13
CA GLU A 53 6.57 -0.26 -12.54
C GLU A 53 6.76 1.22 -12.94
N ARG A 54 6.89 2.15 -11.98
CA ARG A 54 6.94 3.57 -12.32
C ARG A 54 8.30 3.95 -12.94
N PRO A 55 8.29 4.69 -14.07
CA PRO A 55 9.52 5.19 -14.65
C PRO A 55 10.12 6.31 -13.79
N GLN A 56 11.41 6.59 -14.00
CA GLN A 56 12.14 7.62 -13.25
C GLN A 56 11.47 9.01 -13.33
N ALA A 57 10.84 9.38 -14.44
CA ALA A 57 10.09 10.63 -14.58
C ALA A 57 8.95 10.79 -13.55
N GLN A 58 8.51 9.71 -12.89
CA GLN A 58 7.44 9.72 -11.89
C GLN A 58 7.94 9.55 -10.45
N ARG A 59 9.22 9.86 -10.13
CA ARG A 59 9.77 9.71 -8.77
C ARG A 59 8.89 10.33 -7.67
N THR A 60 8.32 11.52 -7.89
CA THR A 60 7.45 12.18 -6.90
C THR A 60 6.19 11.35 -6.59
N LYS A 61 5.56 10.76 -7.62
CA LYS A 61 4.40 9.87 -7.42
C LYS A 61 4.82 8.55 -6.77
N ALA A 62 5.97 8.00 -7.18
CA ALA A 62 6.53 6.79 -6.62
C ALA A 62 6.80 6.93 -5.11
N ARG A 63 7.38 8.06 -4.67
CA ARG A 63 7.58 8.36 -3.25
C ARG A 63 6.26 8.42 -2.48
N LYS A 64 5.22 9.04 -3.06
CA LYS A 64 3.87 9.07 -2.45
C LYS A 64 3.29 7.67 -2.30
N ASP A 65 3.43 6.81 -3.31
CA ASP A 65 2.93 5.43 -3.23
C ASP A 65 3.62 4.63 -2.11
N ILE A 66 4.95 4.77 -1.95
CA ILE A 66 5.66 4.10 -0.85
C ILE A 66 5.22 4.64 0.51
N ALA A 67 5.07 5.96 0.67
CA ALA A 67 4.60 6.53 1.94
C ALA A 67 3.20 6.02 2.32
N GLN A 68 2.29 5.92 1.35
CA GLN A 68 0.96 5.36 1.54
C GLN A 68 1.01 3.87 1.92
N ALA A 69 1.84 3.08 1.25
CA ALA A 69 2.03 1.67 1.56
C ALA A 69 2.62 1.48 2.96
N ALA A 70 3.64 2.27 3.32
CA ALA A 70 4.31 2.22 4.62
C ALA A 70 3.33 2.48 5.77
N ALA A 71 2.51 3.52 5.66
CA ALA A 71 1.53 3.87 6.69
C ALA A 71 0.49 2.76 6.91
N LEU A 72 0.02 2.14 5.83
CA LEU A 72 -0.94 1.04 5.92
C LEU A 72 -0.30 -0.25 6.43
N ILE A 73 0.91 -0.58 5.99
CA ILE A 73 1.62 -1.78 6.45
C ILE A 73 1.99 -1.64 7.93
N ASP A 74 2.43 -0.46 8.38
CA ASP A 74 2.68 -0.17 9.80
C ASP A 74 1.46 -0.50 10.66
N TYR A 75 0.29 0.01 10.27
CA TYR A 75 -0.99 -0.29 10.93
C TYR A 75 -1.34 -1.79 10.85
N LEU A 76 -1.30 -2.38 9.65
CA LEU A 76 -1.72 -3.76 9.43
C LEU A 76 -0.80 -4.78 10.09
N LEU A 77 0.48 -4.48 10.30
CA LEU A 77 1.38 -5.36 11.05
C LEU A 77 1.00 -5.45 12.53
N VAL A 78 0.35 -4.41 13.08
CA VAL A 78 -0.16 -4.42 14.46
C VAL A 78 -1.54 -5.09 14.54
N HIS A 79 -2.41 -4.83 13.56
CA HIS A 79 -3.82 -5.21 13.66
C HIS A 79 -4.20 -6.47 12.87
N ASP A 80 -3.62 -6.71 11.70
CA ASP A 80 -4.07 -7.73 10.73
C ASP A 80 -2.89 -8.38 9.95
N ALA A 81 -1.81 -8.72 10.65
CA ALA A 81 -0.57 -9.17 10.02
C ALA A 81 -0.73 -10.43 9.15
N ALA A 82 -1.68 -11.31 9.51
CA ALA A 82 -1.98 -12.53 8.78
C ALA A 82 -2.49 -12.26 7.36
N GLU A 83 -3.35 -11.24 7.17
CA GLU A 83 -3.91 -10.88 5.85
C GLU A 83 -2.82 -10.40 4.90
N ILE A 84 -1.88 -9.59 5.41
CA ILE A 84 -0.69 -9.17 4.65
C ILE A 84 0.16 -10.37 4.25
N ALA A 85 0.40 -11.32 5.17
CA ALA A 85 1.19 -12.50 4.90
C ALA A 85 0.57 -13.38 3.79
N VAL A 86 -0.76 -13.57 3.83
CA VAL A 86 -1.51 -14.31 2.80
C VAL A 86 -1.38 -13.62 1.45
N LEU A 87 -1.58 -12.31 1.38
CA LEU A 87 -1.46 -11.57 0.11
C LEU A 87 -0.04 -11.57 -0.44
N CYS A 88 0.99 -11.46 0.41
CA CYS A 88 2.38 -11.60 -0.02
C CYS A 88 2.65 -12.97 -0.65
N LYS A 89 2.09 -14.06 -0.08
CA LYS A 89 2.18 -15.40 -0.67
C LYS A 89 1.51 -15.47 -2.04
N ASP A 90 0.31 -14.91 -2.19
CA ASP A 90 -0.39 -14.84 -3.48
C ASP A 90 0.42 -14.07 -4.53
N VAL A 91 0.93 -12.88 -4.18
CA VAL A 91 1.77 -12.09 -5.08
C VAL A 91 3.03 -12.84 -5.49
N ASN A 92 3.66 -13.56 -4.56
CA ASN A 92 4.85 -14.36 -4.85
C ASN A 92 4.56 -15.54 -5.80
N ALA A 93 3.36 -16.13 -5.72
CA ALA A 93 2.93 -17.21 -6.60
C ALA A 93 2.69 -16.76 -8.05
N ARG A 94 2.42 -15.46 -8.30
CA ARG A 94 2.14 -14.90 -9.64
C ARG A 94 3.36 -14.79 -10.56
N GLY A 95 4.57 -15.08 -10.06
CA GLY A 95 5.78 -15.21 -10.88
C GLY A 95 6.92 -14.24 -10.52
N SER A 96 8.05 -14.40 -11.20
CA SER A 96 9.31 -13.70 -10.89
C SER A 96 9.20 -12.18 -11.04
N GLY A 97 8.47 -11.69 -12.05
CA GLY A 97 8.28 -10.26 -12.24
C GLY A 97 7.51 -9.60 -11.07
N TRP A 98 6.50 -10.27 -10.51
CA TRP A 98 5.76 -9.76 -9.37
C TRP A 98 6.61 -9.74 -8.10
N ARG A 99 7.35 -10.84 -7.85
CA ARG A 99 8.32 -10.95 -6.76
C ARG A 99 9.36 -9.84 -6.78
N LYS A 100 9.94 -9.56 -7.95
CA LYS A 100 10.96 -8.51 -8.12
C LYS A 100 10.40 -7.13 -7.73
N ARG A 101 9.26 -6.74 -8.28
CA ARG A 101 8.63 -5.43 -8.00
C ARG A 101 8.24 -5.27 -6.54
N LEU A 102 7.66 -6.33 -5.97
CA LEU A 102 7.28 -6.33 -4.55
C LEU A 102 8.53 -6.17 -3.66
N GLY A 103 9.62 -6.87 -3.97
CA GLY A 103 10.90 -6.75 -3.27
C GLY A 103 11.52 -5.35 -3.37
N GLU A 104 11.51 -4.75 -4.56
CA GLU A 104 11.98 -3.37 -4.77
C GLU A 104 11.17 -2.36 -3.96
N GLY A 105 9.84 -2.51 -3.92
CA GLY A 105 8.96 -1.68 -3.09
C GLY A 105 9.27 -1.83 -1.60
N PHE A 106 9.38 -3.06 -1.10
CA PHE A 106 9.71 -3.34 0.30
C PHE A 106 11.08 -2.80 0.71
N ALA A 107 12.10 -2.93 -0.14
CA ALA A 107 13.45 -2.44 0.16
C ALA A 107 13.45 -0.92 0.40
N VAL A 108 12.72 -0.17 -0.42
CA VAL A 108 12.61 1.30 -0.29
C VAL A 108 11.75 1.67 0.92
N MET A 109 10.64 0.96 1.12
CA MET A 109 9.77 1.16 2.27
C MET A 109 10.50 0.94 3.60
N ALA A 110 11.31 -0.13 3.70
CA ALA A 110 12.12 -0.43 4.88
C ALA A 110 13.11 0.70 5.21
N GLY A 111 13.64 1.39 4.20
CA GLY A 111 14.45 2.60 4.40
C GLY A 111 13.66 3.73 5.06
N ILE A 112 12.43 3.98 4.60
CA ILE A 112 11.55 5.02 5.14
C ILE A 112 11.07 4.66 6.54
N MET A 113 10.62 3.42 6.78
CA MET A 113 10.17 2.98 8.10
C MET A 113 11.28 3.10 9.14
N ARG A 114 12.53 2.79 8.76
CA ARG A 114 13.69 2.97 9.65
C ARG A 114 13.88 4.43 10.05
N SER A 115 13.71 5.38 9.12
CA SER A 115 13.77 6.82 9.45
C SER A 115 12.60 7.31 10.28
N VAL A 116 11.39 6.79 10.05
CA VAL A 116 10.17 7.20 10.76
C VAL A 116 10.14 6.63 12.19
N PHE A 117 10.54 5.37 12.38
CA PHE A 117 10.60 4.75 13.70
C PHE A 117 11.74 5.30 14.57
N LEU A 118 12.90 5.66 13.98
CA LEU A 118 13.95 6.36 14.74
C LEU A 118 13.45 7.71 15.28
N GLY A 119 12.60 8.41 14.52
CA GLY A 119 11.99 9.68 14.95
C GLY A 119 10.89 9.48 16.00
N ARG A 120 9.98 8.53 15.78
CA ARG A 120 8.89 8.22 16.74
C ARG A 120 9.40 7.72 18.10
N GLY A 121 10.58 7.09 18.15
CA GLY A 121 11.24 6.69 19.41
C GLY A 121 11.83 7.84 20.23
N LEU A 122 12.04 9.02 19.64
CA LEU A 122 12.49 10.23 20.35
C LEU A 122 11.32 11.11 20.80
N ASP A 123 10.22 11.14 20.03
CA ASP A 123 9.03 11.90 20.38
C ASP A 123 8.28 11.30 21.59
N GLY A 124 8.39 9.98 21.79
CA GLY A 124 7.88 9.27 22.97
C GLY A 124 8.76 9.37 24.23
N LEU A 125 9.94 9.99 24.15
CA LEU A 125 10.81 10.25 25.32
C LEU A 125 10.70 11.70 25.83
N LEU A 126 9.93 12.56 25.14
CA LEU A 126 9.73 13.98 25.49
C LEU A 126 8.26 14.33 25.75
N ARG A 127 7.36 13.34 25.77
CA ARG A 127 5.97 13.49 26.20
C ARG A 127 5.57 12.28 27.05
N GLU A 128 5.66 12.51 28.36
CA GLU A 128 5.22 11.69 29.51
C GLU A 128 6.07 10.46 29.86
#